data_AF-A0A1V9UB61-F1
#
_entry.id   AF-A0A1V9UB61-F1
#
_cell.length_a   1.000
_cell.length_b   1.000
_cell.length_c   1.000
_cell.angle_alpha   90.00
_cell.angle_beta   90.00
_cell.angle_gamma   90.00
#
_symmetry.space_group_name_H-M   'P 1'
#
loop_
_entity.id
_entity.type
_entity.pdbx_description
1 polymer ?
#
loop_
_entity_poly.entity_id
_entity_poly.type
_entity_poly.pdbx_seq_one_letter_code
_entity_poly.pdbx_strand_id
1 'polypeptide(L)'
;MYGDHLETVCGCVVGGAGPAGMGLLFNALKSGAMPELAKEGLIIVDASPNPGTGRLGEYRITANSVGDVFLDCLRDPALRDVFEPLEHSPAYWRIRRQAQSAPQLADVAELLAEASTLVLDFIVEHYGVKLWTSTTITEVVQEDDEYQVWVESEGRTRRIRCRAVVLNLGGRQDPQHLLNSLADQGLAVSPAAKVQSADALLRMNGVQLRDYFAATLARNGRVSVVGGSHSAFSVLENLADALEFAGLKEVTLVHRSPIRLFYETAQAAAQAGYAFDPLKDVCPVSGRVNRSGGLRYRALDVGREALANGHIGKTGVRVKLLQTQNGPEGHFESARQALAESEVVVQCTGYQPLLPALNYVGGGAISLMEVKGGLDSDPSGCPLDSNGQRLYGLHLFGLGAGLGVDPRLGSEASFDGRIYGVWQFHHDASGAVIDAVLARLQQPVIQPISLARRLVANREEQRLPFLWPAMANAQS
;
A
#
# COMPACT_ATOMS: atom_id res chain seq x y z
N MET A 1 -14.60 34.95 -5.49
CA MET A 1 -13.40 35.01 -4.61
C MET A 1 -12.31 34.22 -5.33
N TYR A 2 -11.59 34.87 -6.25
CA TYR A 2 -10.50 34.23 -7.00
C TYR A 2 -9.24 34.34 -6.13
N GLY A 3 -8.87 33.25 -5.46
CA GLY A 3 -7.57 33.17 -4.81
C GLY A 3 -6.53 32.85 -5.87
N ASP A 4 -5.48 33.67 -5.95
CA ASP A 4 -4.27 33.36 -6.70
C ASP A 4 -3.64 32.08 -6.13
N HIS A 5 -4.06 30.92 -6.65
CA HIS A 5 -3.33 29.69 -6.39
C HIS A 5 -1.97 29.84 -7.09
N LEU A 6 -0.88 29.78 -6.32
CA LEU A 6 0.47 29.73 -6.87
C LEU A 6 0.58 28.47 -7.75
N GLU A 7 0.62 28.69 -9.06
CA GLU A 7 0.80 27.63 -10.04
C GLU A 7 2.28 27.31 -10.20
N THR A 8 2.61 26.02 -10.14
CA THR A 8 3.93 25.49 -10.48
C THR A 8 3.80 24.57 -11.68
N VAL A 9 4.76 24.59 -12.60
CA VAL A 9 4.82 23.69 -13.76
C VAL A 9 6.05 22.81 -13.65
N CYS A 10 5.89 21.51 -13.93
CA CYS A 10 6.99 20.54 -14.01
C CYS A 10 6.63 19.41 -14.98
N GLY A 11 7.62 18.60 -15.37
CA GLY A 11 7.38 17.42 -16.21
C GLY A 11 6.64 16.33 -15.44
N CYS A 12 7.13 16.01 -14.24
CA CYS A 12 6.64 14.88 -13.45
C CYS A 12 6.39 15.25 -11.97
N VAL A 13 5.31 14.69 -11.42
CA VAL A 13 5.03 14.68 -9.97
C VAL A 13 5.08 13.24 -9.45
N VAL A 14 5.84 13.02 -8.38
CA VAL A 14 5.85 11.76 -7.63
C VAL A 14 5.18 12.00 -6.28
N GLY A 15 3.98 11.45 -6.09
CA GLY A 15 3.22 11.53 -4.86
C GLY A 15 3.46 10.31 -3.97
N GLY A 16 3.93 10.52 -2.75
CA GLY A 16 4.24 9.49 -1.78
C GLY A 16 5.63 8.90 -1.97
N ALA A 17 6.57 9.30 -1.12
CA ALA A 17 7.92 8.79 -1.00
C ALA A 17 8.04 7.81 0.18
N GLY A 18 7.07 6.90 0.34
CA GLY A 18 7.21 5.69 1.17
C GLY A 18 8.03 4.60 0.45
N PRO A 19 8.05 3.34 0.93
CA PRO A 19 8.90 2.30 0.35
C PRO A 19 8.69 2.08 -1.15
N ALA A 20 7.46 2.18 -1.66
CA ALA A 20 7.19 2.05 -3.09
C ALA A 20 7.73 3.25 -3.91
N GLY A 21 7.44 4.48 -3.47
CA GLY A 21 7.93 5.70 -4.12
C GLY A 21 9.45 5.84 -4.04
N MET A 22 10.07 5.51 -2.91
CA MET A 22 11.53 5.42 -2.81
C MET A 22 12.10 4.36 -3.73
N GLY A 23 11.39 3.26 -3.96
CA GLY A 23 11.76 2.26 -4.96
C GLY A 23 11.84 2.84 -6.39
N LEU A 24 10.92 3.74 -6.78
CA LEU A 24 11.03 4.50 -8.02
C LEU A 24 12.34 5.28 -8.09
N LEU A 25 12.63 6.06 -7.03
CA LEU A 25 13.78 6.96 -6.99
C LEU A 25 15.11 6.19 -6.95
N PHE A 26 15.16 5.08 -6.21
CA PHE A 26 16.32 4.20 -6.15
C PHE A 26 16.60 3.62 -7.54
N ASN A 27 15.57 3.09 -8.21
CA ASN A 27 15.73 2.50 -9.54
C ASN A 27 16.05 3.54 -10.61
N ALA A 28 15.54 4.77 -10.49
CA ALA A 28 15.91 5.88 -11.39
C ALA A 28 17.39 6.25 -11.26
N LEU A 29 17.96 6.22 -10.05
CA LEU A 29 19.40 6.40 -9.86
C LEU A 29 20.21 5.20 -10.40
N LYS A 30 19.81 3.96 -10.07
CA LYS A 30 20.49 2.73 -10.52
C LYS A 30 20.56 2.61 -12.03
N SER A 31 19.48 2.96 -12.72
CA SER A 31 19.38 2.91 -14.19
C SER A 31 20.00 4.11 -14.90
N GLY A 32 20.41 5.15 -14.15
CA GLY A 32 20.90 6.40 -14.72
C GLY A 32 19.80 7.29 -15.33
N ALA A 33 18.52 7.02 -15.07
CA ALA A 33 17.37 7.75 -15.60
C ALA A 33 17.03 9.06 -14.85
N MET A 34 17.61 9.27 -13.66
CA MET A 34 17.31 10.45 -12.83
C MET A 34 17.54 11.80 -13.53
N PRO A 35 18.64 12.03 -14.27
CA PRO A 35 18.85 13.30 -14.99
C PRO A 35 17.71 13.60 -15.97
N GLU A 36 17.27 12.61 -16.74
CA GLU A 36 16.21 12.73 -17.74
C GLU A 36 14.84 12.96 -17.08
N LEU A 37 14.56 12.26 -15.97
CA LEU A 37 13.33 12.49 -15.19
C LEU A 37 13.28 13.92 -14.61
N ALA A 38 14.41 14.44 -14.15
CA ALA A 38 14.50 15.77 -13.55
C ALA A 38 14.56 16.91 -14.58
N LYS A 39 14.87 16.62 -15.85
CA LYS A 39 15.15 17.60 -16.91
C LYS A 39 14.02 18.62 -17.12
N GLU A 40 12.77 18.19 -17.13
CA GLU A 40 11.59 19.07 -17.27
C GLU A 40 11.02 19.52 -15.91
N GLY A 41 11.76 19.25 -14.82
CA GLY A 41 11.33 19.45 -13.45
C GLY A 41 10.67 18.20 -12.88
N LEU A 42 11.16 17.77 -11.72
CA LEU A 42 10.59 16.70 -10.90
C LEU A 42 10.22 17.27 -9.53
N ILE A 43 8.97 17.05 -9.11
CA ILE A 43 8.50 17.40 -7.77
C ILE A 43 8.07 16.14 -7.05
N ILE A 44 8.66 15.90 -5.88
CA ILE A 44 8.25 14.84 -4.95
C ILE A 44 7.36 15.48 -3.88
N VAL A 45 6.17 14.93 -3.70
CA VAL A 45 5.20 15.39 -2.70
C VAL A 45 4.93 14.26 -1.71
N ASP A 46 5.16 14.51 -0.42
CA ASP A 46 4.89 13.54 0.64
C ASP A 46 4.17 14.21 1.82
N ALA A 47 3.16 13.52 2.36
CA ALA A 47 2.37 14.01 3.48
C ALA A 47 3.13 13.95 4.82
N SER A 48 4.17 13.12 4.92
CA SER A 48 5.04 13.02 6.08
C SER A 48 6.04 14.17 6.11
N PRO A 49 6.43 14.67 7.30
CA PRO A 49 7.60 15.53 7.44
C PRO A 49 8.91 14.80 7.14
N ASN A 50 8.94 13.47 7.33
CA ASN A 50 10.11 12.61 7.11
C ASN A 50 9.71 11.46 6.18
N PRO A 51 9.86 11.61 4.85
CA PRO A 51 9.55 10.54 3.90
C PRO A 51 10.51 9.36 4.01
N GLY A 52 10.15 8.22 3.41
CA GLY A 52 11.03 7.07 3.24
C GLY A 52 10.44 5.75 3.71
N THR A 53 9.87 5.74 4.92
CA THR A 53 9.47 4.49 5.60
C THR A 53 7.98 4.17 5.46
N GLY A 54 7.16 5.16 5.10
CA GLY A 54 5.70 5.05 5.18
C GLY A 54 5.30 4.67 6.62
N ARG A 55 4.49 3.62 6.77
CA ARG A 55 4.07 3.10 8.09
C ARG A 55 4.86 1.89 8.58
N LEU A 56 5.94 1.50 7.89
CA LEU A 56 6.62 0.23 8.15
C LEU A 56 7.07 0.08 9.61
N GLY A 57 7.55 1.18 10.20
CA GLY A 57 8.06 1.19 11.57
C GLY A 57 7.00 1.16 12.67
N GLU A 58 5.73 1.35 12.31
CA GLU A 58 4.62 1.32 13.27
C GLU A 58 4.15 -0.11 13.58
N TYR A 59 4.42 -1.07 12.69
CA TYR A 59 3.97 -2.45 12.85
C TYR A 59 4.81 -3.21 13.88
N ARG A 60 4.13 -3.94 14.76
CA ARG A 60 4.74 -4.74 15.84
C ARG A 60 4.85 -6.20 15.45
N ILE A 61 5.42 -6.46 14.30
CA ILE A 61 5.63 -7.81 13.75
C ILE A 61 6.98 -7.91 13.04
N THR A 62 7.40 -9.14 12.78
CA THR A 62 8.58 -9.42 11.97
C THR A 62 8.27 -9.31 10.47
N ALA A 63 9.31 -9.07 9.68
CA ALA A 63 9.24 -9.06 8.23
C ALA A 63 8.88 -10.45 7.67
N ASN A 64 8.32 -10.46 6.46
CA ASN A 64 8.15 -11.68 5.67
C ASN A 64 9.35 -11.94 4.73
N SER A 65 10.51 -11.35 5.02
CA SER A 65 11.78 -11.46 4.28
C SER A 65 12.94 -11.47 5.27
N VAL A 66 14.07 -12.10 4.90
CA VAL A 66 15.29 -12.05 5.72
C VAL A 66 15.97 -10.67 5.64
N GLY A 67 16.79 -10.34 6.64
CA GLY A 67 17.55 -9.09 6.68
C GLY A 67 18.38 -8.82 5.42
N ASP A 68 19.03 -9.85 4.86
CA ASP A 68 19.89 -9.69 3.68
C ASP A 68 19.13 -9.21 2.43
N VAL A 69 17.83 -9.53 2.33
CA VAL A 69 16.96 -9.04 1.24
C VAL A 69 16.81 -7.53 1.29
N PHE A 70 16.73 -6.92 2.48
CA PHE A 70 16.68 -5.46 2.59
C PHE A 70 18.04 -4.82 2.29
N LEU A 71 19.13 -5.48 2.70
CA LEU A 71 20.50 -5.00 2.44
C LEU A 71 20.92 -5.14 0.98
N ASP A 72 20.36 -6.10 0.24
CA ASP A 72 20.65 -6.32 -1.17
C ASP A 72 20.42 -5.05 -2.00
N CYS A 73 19.30 -4.36 -1.77
CA CYS A 73 18.97 -3.14 -2.50
C CYS A 73 19.92 -1.97 -2.22
N LEU A 74 20.54 -1.95 -1.03
CA LEU A 74 21.48 -0.93 -0.57
C LEU A 74 22.93 -1.22 -0.97
N ARG A 75 23.22 -2.44 -1.44
CA ARG A 75 24.54 -2.87 -1.89
C ARG A 75 24.74 -2.70 -3.41
N ASP A 76 23.76 -2.12 -4.09
CA ASP A 76 23.85 -1.87 -5.53
C ASP A 76 25.06 -0.98 -5.85
N PRO A 77 25.99 -1.42 -6.72
CA PRO A 77 27.19 -0.64 -7.03
C PRO A 77 26.88 0.77 -7.56
N ALA A 78 25.75 0.96 -8.24
CA ALA A 78 25.36 2.27 -8.78
C ALA A 78 24.96 3.27 -7.68
N LEU A 79 24.66 2.80 -6.47
CA LEU A 79 24.28 3.63 -5.32
C LEU A 79 25.37 3.69 -4.24
N ARG A 80 26.56 3.14 -4.52
CA ARG A 80 27.65 3.05 -3.53
C ARG A 80 27.99 4.40 -2.90
N ASP A 81 28.15 5.44 -3.73
CA ASP A 81 28.55 6.77 -3.25
C ASP A 81 27.43 7.45 -2.44
N VAL A 82 26.17 7.12 -2.74
CA VAL A 82 25.01 7.63 -1.98
C VAL A 82 24.90 6.94 -0.61
N PHE A 83 25.19 5.64 -0.56
CA PHE A 83 25.00 4.81 0.64
C PHE A 83 26.27 4.54 1.46
N GLU A 84 27.44 5.04 1.05
CA GLU A 84 28.67 4.99 1.84
C GLU A 84 28.46 5.40 3.32
N PRO A 85 27.67 6.45 3.65
CA PRO A 85 27.43 6.81 5.05
C PRO A 85 26.77 5.72 5.90
N LEU A 86 26.03 4.79 5.29
CA LEU A 86 25.36 3.69 6.02
C LEU A 86 26.34 2.71 6.66
N GLU A 87 27.61 2.68 6.25
CA GLU A 87 28.63 1.85 6.92
C GLU A 87 28.85 2.26 8.38
N HIS A 88 28.48 3.48 8.75
CA HIS A 88 28.55 4.00 10.11
C HIS A 88 27.21 3.91 10.85
N SER A 89 26.15 3.42 10.21
CA SER A 89 24.80 3.33 10.75
C SER A 89 24.63 2.17 11.74
N PRO A 90 24.18 2.43 12.98
CA PRO A 90 23.76 1.36 13.89
C PRO A 90 22.60 0.53 13.35
N ALA A 91 21.67 1.12 12.61
CA ALA A 91 20.53 0.43 12.01
C ALA A 91 20.99 -0.57 10.94
N TYR A 92 21.92 -0.16 10.06
CA TYR A 92 22.53 -1.05 9.07
C TYR A 92 23.17 -2.28 9.73
N TRP A 93 24.02 -2.07 10.75
CA TRP A 93 24.69 -3.18 11.44
C TRP A 93 23.73 -4.04 12.27
N ARG A 94 22.61 -3.50 12.74
CA ARG A 94 21.54 -4.28 13.39
C ARG A 94 20.94 -5.27 12.39
N ILE A 95 20.53 -4.80 11.21
CA ILE A 95 20.00 -5.66 10.15
C ILE A 95 21.07 -6.65 9.65
N ARG A 96 22.32 -6.21 9.47
CA ARG A 96 23.43 -7.07 9.02
C ARG A 96 23.71 -8.24 9.97
N ARG A 97 23.66 -8.02 11.28
CA ARG A 97 23.85 -9.09 12.28
C ARG A 97 22.75 -10.14 12.26
N GLN A 98 21.57 -9.80 11.74
CA GLN A 98 20.42 -10.68 11.62
C GLN A 98 20.08 -10.99 10.15
N ALA A 99 21.08 -10.95 9.26
CA ALA A 99 20.91 -11.05 7.80
C ALA A 99 20.15 -12.31 7.34
N GLN A 100 20.26 -13.42 8.07
CA GLN A 100 19.61 -14.71 7.72
C GLN A 100 18.30 -14.96 8.46
N SER A 101 17.82 -14.00 9.25
CA SER A 101 16.54 -14.08 9.97
C SER A 101 15.62 -12.96 9.54
N ALA A 102 14.32 -13.11 9.83
CA ALA A 102 13.33 -12.07 9.62
C ALA A 102 13.45 -10.98 10.73
N PRO A 103 13.92 -9.76 10.40
CA PRO A 103 14.03 -8.67 11.37
C PRO A 103 12.66 -8.14 11.81
N GLN A 104 12.61 -7.39 12.90
CA GLN A 104 11.43 -6.58 13.23
C GLN A 104 11.23 -5.49 12.17
N LEU A 105 9.98 -5.22 11.78
CA LEU A 105 9.69 -4.18 10.80
C LEU A 105 10.12 -2.78 11.27
N ALA A 106 10.12 -2.54 12.59
CA ALA A 106 10.68 -1.32 13.18
C ALA A 106 12.17 -1.13 12.88
N ASP A 107 12.98 -2.18 12.98
CA ASP A 107 14.42 -2.12 12.66
C ASP A 107 14.64 -1.88 11.16
N VAL A 108 13.82 -2.49 10.30
CA VAL A 108 13.88 -2.28 8.85
C VAL A 108 13.50 -0.84 8.50
N ALA A 109 12.49 -0.29 9.16
CA ALA A 109 12.07 1.09 8.94
C ALA A 109 13.17 2.09 9.34
N GLU A 110 13.88 1.86 10.46
CA GLU A 110 15.01 2.69 10.87
C GLU A 110 16.08 2.74 9.76
N LEU A 111 16.48 1.59 9.22
CA LEU A 111 17.43 1.52 8.10
C LEU A 111 16.92 2.20 6.83
N LEU A 112 15.66 1.95 6.46
CA LEU A 112 15.06 2.56 5.25
C LEU A 112 14.89 4.07 5.39
N ALA A 113 14.67 4.60 6.60
CA ALA A 113 14.63 6.04 6.84
C ALA A 113 15.97 6.66 6.48
N GLU A 114 17.06 6.14 7.03
CA GLU A 114 18.41 6.65 6.78
C GLU A 114 18.78 6.56 5.30
N ALA A 115 18.54 5.42 4.65
CA ALA A 115 18.78 5.25 3.23
C ALA A 115 17.94 6.22 2.37
N SER A 116 16.68 6.45 2.75
CA SER A 116 15.81 7.35 2.00
C SER A 116 16.24 8.80 2.11
N THR A 117 16.65 9.25 3.31
CA THR A 117 17.21 10.59 3.51
C THR A 117 18.42 10.81 2.61
N LEU A 118 19.37 9.86 2.59
CA LEU A 118 20.56 9.96 1.73
C LEU A 118 20.21 10.12 0.25
N VAL A 119 19.26 9.32 -0.25
CA VAL A 119 18.82 9.42 -1.65
C VAL A 119 18.08 10.73 -1.92
N LEU A 120 17.18 11.16 -1.05
CA LEU A 120 16.43 12.40 -1.23
C LEU A 120 17.35 13.62 -1.22
N ASP A 121 18.29 13.70 -0.28
CA ASP A 121 19.27 14.78 -0.21
C ASP A 121 20.15 14.79 -1.48
N PHE A 122 20.63 13.62 -1.90
CA PHE A 122 21.44 13.48 -3.11
C PHE A 122 20.70 13.97 -4.36
N ILE A 123 19.44 13.59 -4.57
CA ILE A 123 18.72 14.00 -5.79
C ILE A 123 18.31 15.47 -5.78
N VAL A 124 18.06 16.04 -4.60
CA VAL A 124 17.80 17.48 -4.44
C VAL A 124 19.06 18.27 -4.80
N GLU A 125 20.22 17.87 -4.25
CA GLU A 125 21.50 18.55 -4.46
C GLU A 125 22.00 18.42 -5.91
N HIS A 126 21.98 17.20 -6.47
CA HIS A 126 22.64 16.92 -7.74
C HIS A 126 21.76 17.08 -8.98
N TYR A 127 20.43 16.98 -8.84
CA TYR A 127 19.50 17.04 -9.99
C TYR A 127 18.46 18.15 -9.87
N GLY A 128 18.48 18.96 -8.80
CA GLY A 128 17.54 20.08 -8.63
C GLY A 128 16.09 19.63 -8.43
N VAL A 129 15.89 18.38 -7.98
CA VAL A 129 14.56 17.85 -7.65
C VAL A 129 13.96 18.66 -6.50
N LYS A 130 12.67 18.99 -6.57
CA LYS A 130 11.97 19.67 -5.47
C LYS A 130 11.31 18.64 -4.57
N LEU A 131 11.58 18.72 -3.27
CA LEU A 131 10.94 17.88 -2.26
C LEU A 131 9.97 18.74 -1.42
N TRP A 132 8.69 18.38 -1.45
CA TRP A 132 7.62 19.00 -0.64
C TRP A 132 7.13 18.01 0.40
N THR A 133 7.60 18.16 1.63
CA THR A 133 7.18 17.36 2.79
C THR A 133 6.01 18.03 3.51
N SER A 134 5.36 17.31 4.43
CA SER A 134 4.15 17.78 5.13
C SER A 134 3.07 18.33 4.19
N THR A 135 3.04 17.79 2.97
CA THR A 135 2.21 18.29 1.86
C THR A 135 1.36 17.15 1.33
N THR A 136 0.04 17.29 1.38
CA THR A 136 -0.90 16.25 0.98
C THR A 136 -1.43 16.52 -0.42
N ILE A 137 -1.39 15.52 -1.31
CA ILE A 137 -2.13 15.58 -2.58
C ILE A 137 -3.61 15.33 -2.26
N THR A 138 -4.46 16.32 -2.55
CA THR A 138 -5.89 16.26 -2.23
C THR A 138 -6.73 15.91 -3.46
N GLU A 139 -6.30 16.35 -4.64
CA GLU A 139 -7.01 16.14 -5.90
C GLU A 139 -6.04 16.03 -7.08
N VAL A 140 -6.38 15.19 -8.07
CA VAL A 140 -5.73 15.12 -9.37
C VAL A 140 -6.81 15.25 -10.44
N VAL A 141 -6.67 16.26 -11.29
CA VAL A 141 -7.58 16.53 -12.40
C VAL A 141 -6.88 16.18 -13.71
N GLN A 142 -7.48 15.32 -14.51
CA GLN A 142 -7.01 15.05 -15.88
C GLN A 142 -7.53 16.14 -16.83
N GLU A 143 -6.62 16.74 -17.57
CA GLU A 143 -6.90 17.76 -18.59
C GLU A 143 -6.15 17.40 -19.88
N ASP A 144 -6.87 16.82 -20.84
CA ASP A 144 -6.31 16.29 -22.09
C ASP A 144 -5.10 15.35 -21.86
N ASP A 145 -3.90 15.80 -22.24
CA ASP A 145 -2.62 15.09 -22.10
C ASP A 145 -1.77 15.62 -20.92
N GLU A 146 -2.38 16.37 -20.00
CA GLU A 146 -1.76 16.90 -18.79
C GLU A 146 -2.62 16.60 -17.56
N TYR A 147 -2.02 16.87 -16.39
CA TYR A 147 -2.65 16.74 -15.09
C TYR A 147 -2.47 18.01 -14.27
N GLN A 148 -3.53 18.40 -13.56
CA GLN A 148 -3.47 19.36 -12.48
C GLN A 148 -3.50 18.63 -11.14
N VAL A 149 -2.41 18.71 -10.38
CA VAL A 149 -2.30 18.13 -9.05
C VAL A 149 -2.48 19.23 -8.01
N TRP A 150 -3.51 19.09 -7.20
CA TRP A 150 -3.79 19.97 -6.07
C TRP A 150 -3.15 19.42 -4.82
N VAL A 151 -2.43 20.30 -4.13
CA VAL A 151 -1.74 19.98 -2.89
C VAL A 151 -2.10 20.95 -1.78
N GLU A 152 -2.14 20.44 -0.55
CA GLU A 152 -2.36 21.22 0.65
C GLU A 152 -1.17 21.10 1.60
N SER A 153 -0.70 22.24 2.10
CA SER A 153 0.32 22.33 3.15
C SER A 153 -0.02 23.49 4.07
N GLU A 154 -0.05 23.27 5.39
CA GLU A 154 -0.34 24.30 6.40
C GLU A 154 -1.65 25.08 6.12
N GLY A 155 -2.69 24.37 5.65
CA GLY A 155 -3.98 24.98 5.30
C GLY A 155 -3.96 25.86 4.03
N ARG A 156 -2.88 25.82 3.25
CA ARG A 156 -2.76 26.53 1.98
C ARG A 156 -2.76 25.54 0.82
N THR A 157 -3.56 25.85 -0.18
CA THR A 157 -3.68 25.04 -1.40
C THR A 157 -2.83 25.61 -2.53
N ARG A 158 -2.09 24.75 -3.22
CA ARG A 158 -1.32 25.06 -4.43
C ARG A 158 -1.68 24.10 -5.56
N ARG A 159 -1.39 24.52 -6.79
CA ARG A 159 -1.63 23.73 -8.00
C ARG A 159 -0.31 23.46 -8.72
N ILE A 160 -0.11 22.20 -9.11
CA ILE A 160 1.00 21.78 -9.96
C ILE A 160 0.42 21.31 -11.30
N ARG A 161 0.86 21.88 -12.42
CA ARG A 161 0.56 21.38 -13.75
C ARG A 161 1.72 20.52 -14.24
N CYS A 162 1.43 19.30 -14.68
CA CYS A 162 2.45 18.36 -15.10
C CYS A 162 1.94 17.39 -16.17
N ARG A 163 2.86 16.70 -16.82
CA ARG A 163 2.53 15.74 -17.87
C ARG A 163 2.40 14.33 -17.31
N ALA A 164 3.24 13.98 -16.34
CA ALA A 164 3.22 12.66 -15.71
C ALA A 164 3.00 12.78 -14.19
N VAL A 165 2.21 11.85 -13.64
CA VAL A 165 1.93 11.71 -12.21
C VAL A 165 2.15 10.26 -11.80
N VAL A 166 3.02 10.04 -10.83
CA VAL A 166 3.22 8.72 -10.20
C VAL A 166 2.68 8.79 -8.76
N LEU A 167 1.69 7.97 -8.41
CA LEU A 167 1.09 7.94 -7.07
C LEU A 167 1.39 6.64 -6.33
N ASN A 168 2.05 6.78 -5.18
CA ASN A 168 2.44 5.72 -4.26
C ASN A 168 2.02 6.07 -2.82
N LEU A 169 0.78 6.50 -2.64
CA LEU A 169 0.26 7.09 -1.39
C LEU A 169 -0.03 6.06 -0.28
N GLY A 170 0.28 4.78 -0.51
CA GLY A 170 0.02 3.68 0.42
C GLY A 170 -1.38 3.10 0.26
N GLY A 171 -1.81 2.32 1.25
CA GLY A 171 -3.09 1.61 1.23
C GLY A 171 -3.85 1.71 2.53
N ARG A 172 -5.16 1.46 2.45
CA ARG A 172 -6.08 1.37 3.59
C ARG A 172 -6.89 0.08 3.52
N GLN A 173 -7.45 -0.35 4.64
CA GLN A 173 -8.45 -1.41 4.66
C GLN A 173 -9.80 -0.77 4.91
N ASP A 174 -10.67 -0.80 3.90
CA ASP A 174 -12.04 -0.29 4.00
C ASP A 174 -12.98 -1.39 4.52
N PRO A 175 -13.64 -1.21 5.68
CA PRO A 175 -14.64 -2.15 6.17
C PRO A 175 -15.75 -2.46 5.15
N GLN A 176 -16.18 -1.47 4.36
CA GLN A 176 -17.23 -1.68 3.37
C GLN A 176 -16.77 -2.64 2.26
N HIS A 177 -15.49 -2.59 1.89
CA HIS A 177 -14.92 -3.51 0.92
C HIS A 177 -14.92 -4.95 1.46
N LEU A 178 -14.66 -5.17 2.76
CA LEU A 178 -14.81 -6.49 3.37
C LEU A 178 -16.27 -6.96 3.30
N LEU A 179 -17.21 -6.11 3.70
CA LEU A 179 -18.63 -6.44 3.75
C LEU A 179 -19.18 -6.79 2.36
N ASN A 180 -18.85 -6.00 1.34
CA ASN A 180 -19.22 -6.28 -0.04
C ASN A 180 -18.64 -7.62 -0.52
N SER A 181 -17.34 -7.86 -0.27
CA SER A 181 -16.68 -9.10 -0.68
C SER A 181 -17.23 -10.36 0.02
N LEU A 182 -17.69 -10.23 1.26
CA LEU A 182 -18.40 -11.31 1.96
C LEU A 182 -19.81 -11.50 1.40
N ALA A 183 -20.54 -10.41 1.11
CA ALA A 183 -21.88 -10.46 0.53
C ALA A 183 -21.88 -11.13 -0.85
N ASP A 184 -20.87 -10.86 -1.68
CA ASP A 184 -20.68 -11.52 -2.99
C ASP A 184 -20.50 -13.04 -2.86
N GLN A 185 -20.04 -13.52 -1.70
CA GLN A 185 -19.94 -14.94 -1.36
C GLN A 185 -21.19 -15.49 -0.66
N GLY A 186 -22.23 -14.69 -0.44
CA GLY A 186 -23.41 -15.08 0.33
C GLY A 186 -23.20 -15.11 1.85
N LEU A 187 -22.17 -14.44 2.35
CA LEU A 187 -21.86 -14.33 3.78
C LEU A 187 -22.24 -12.94 4.30
N ALA A 188 -22.70 -12.88 5.55
CA ALA A 188 -23.05 -11.62 6.20
C ALA A 188 -22.39 -11.53 7.57
N VAL A 189 -21.95 -10.33 7.92
CA VAL A 189 -21.49 -9.97 9.25
C VAL A 189 -22.66 -9.33 10.01
N SER A 190 -22.78 -9.63 11.31
CA SER A 190 -23.79 -8.98 12.15
C SER A 190 -23.67 -7.46 12.09
N PRO A 191 -24.75 -6.69 11.91
CA PRO A 191 -24.72 -5.23 11.97
C PRO A 191 -24.22 -4.68 13.32
N ALA A 192 -24.31 -5.47 14.39
CA ALA A 192 -23.81 -5.11 15.71
C ALA A 192 -22.30 -5.41 15.88
N ALA A 193 -21.69 -6.16 14.95
CA ALA A 193 -20.28 -6.50 15.03
C ALA A 193 -19.40 -5.29 14.71
N LYS A 194 -18.30 -5.15 15.44
CA LYS A 194 -17.26 -4.17 15.12
C LYS A 194 -16.32 -4.75 14.07
N VAL A 195 -16.32 -4.18 12.87
CA VAL A 195 -15.34 -4.50 11.84
C VAL A 195 -14.06 -3.70 12.09
N GLN A 196 -12.95 -4.40 12.23
CA GLN A 196 -11.66 -3.80 12.58
C GLN A 196 -10.60 -4.16 11.55
N SER A 197 -9.83 -3.17 11.11
CA SER A 197 -8.70 -3.37 10.20
C SER A 197 -7.52 -4.05 10.92
N ALA A 198 -6.93 -5.06 10.29
CA ALA A 198 -5.66 -5.65 10.71
C ALA A 198 -4.52 -4.62 10.73
N ASP A 199 -4.49 -3.68 9.79
CA ASP A 199 -3.52 -2.58 9.75
C ASP A 199 -3.45 -1.82 11.08
N ALA A 200 -4.60 -1.54 11.69
CA ALA A 200 -4.65 -0.88 12.98
C ALA A 200 -4.22 -1.81 14.14
N LEU A 201 -4.70 -3.06 14.16
CA LEU A 201 -4.38 -4.00 15.24
C LEU A 201 -2.90 -4.40 15.26
N LEU A 202 -2.26 -4.55 14.10
CA LEU A 202 -0.85 -4.91 13.99
C LEU A 202 0.10 -3.79 14.47
N ARG A 203 -0.40 -2.57 14.66
CA ARG A 203 0.34 -1.43 15.23
C ARG A 203 0.14 -1.29 16.75
N MET A 204 -0.88 -1.96 17.30
CA MET A 204 -1.17 -1.94 18.73
C MET A 204 -0.22 -2.83 19.51
N ASN A 205 0.18 -2.38 20.68
CA ASN A 205 0.90 -3.19 21.66
C ASN A 205 -0.06 -4.12 22.43
N GLY A 206 0.49 -5.07 23.18
CA GLY A 206 -0.34 -6.03 23.94
C GLY A 206 -1.27 -5.39 24.97
N VAL A 207 -0.91 -4.24 25.57
CA VAL A 207 -1.80 -3.49 26.48
C VAL A 207 -2.97 -2.90 25.70
N GLN A 208 -2.69 -2.22 24.58
CA GLN A 208 -3.71 -1.62 23.73
C GLN A 208 -4.67 -2.67 23.14
N LEU A 209 -4.15 -3.85 22.76
CA LEU A 209 -4.98 -4.98 22.33
C LEU A 209 -5.88 -5.46 23.47
N ARG A 210 -5.34 -5.64 24.69
CA ARG A 210 -6.16 -6.01 25.85
C ARG A 210 -7.26 -5.01 26.14
N ASP A 211 -6.94 -3.72 26.12
CA ASP A 211 -7.92 -2.65 26.37
C ASP A 211 -9.01 -2.64 25.30
N TYR A 212 -8.61 -2.79 24.02
CA TYR A 212 -9.54 -2.82 22.90
C TYR A 212 -10.51 -4.01 22.99
N PHE A 213 -10.02 -5.20 23.35
CA PHE A 213 -10.81 -6.44 23.41
C PHE A 213 -11.44 -6.71 24.77
N ALA A 214 -11.19 -5.89 25.80
CA ALA A 214 -11.63 -6.13 27.18
C ALA A 214 -13.15 -6.37 27.29
N ALA A 215 -13.96 -5.53 26.64
CA ALA A 215 -15.42 -5.65 26.67
C ALA A 215 -15.92 -6.94 26.00
N THR A 216 -15.32 -7.30 24.85
CA THR A 216 -15.65 -8.53 24.12
C THR A 216 -15.28 -9.76 24.94
N LEU A 217 -14.09 -9.79 25.54
CA LEU A 217 -13.67 -10.91 26.38
C LEU A 217 -14.52 -11.05 27.65
N ALA A 218 -14.88 -9.94 28.30
CA ALA A 218 -15.73 -9.94 29.50
C ALA A 218 -17.13 -10.55 29.24
N ARG A 219 -17.61 -10.48 28.00
CA ARG A 219 -18.90 -11.05 27.58
C ARG A 219 -18.78 -12.43 26.94
N ASN A 220 -17.58 -13.01 26.88
CA ASN A 220 -17.26 -14.19 26.07
C ASN A 220 -17.69 -14.02 24.60
N GLY A 221 -17.57 -12.80 24.07
CA GLY A 221 -17.88 -12.45 22.69
C GLY A 221 -16.92 -13.12 21.70
N ARG A 222 -17.42 -13.40 20.49
CA ARG A 222 -16.65 -14.10 19.46
C ARG A 222 -15.83 -13.14 18.62
N VAL A 223 -14.60 -13.55 18.33
CA VAL A 223 -13.69 -12.85 17.42
C VAL A 223 -13.49 -13.72 16.18
N SER A 224 -13.80 -13.16 15.01
CA SER A 224 -13.49 -13.77 13.72
C SER A 224 -12.44 -12.96 12.98
N VAL A 225 -11.49 -13.62 12.34
CA VAL A 225 -10.49 -13.03 11.44
C VAL A 225 -10.81 -13.47 10.03
N VAL A 226 -10.89 -12.54 9.07
CA VAL A 226 -11.21 -12.83 7.68
C VAL A 226 -9.98 -12.59 6.79
N GLY A 227 -9.37 -13.66 6.30
CA GLY A 227 -8.17 -13.64 5.47
C GLY A 227 -7.37 -14.94 5.60
N GLY A 228 -6.46 -15.19 4.65
CA GLY A 228 -5.68 -16.45 4.60
C GLY A 228 -4.18 -16.26 4.33
N SER A 229 -3.66 -15.04 4.52
CA SER A 229 -2.29 -14.66 4.20
C SER A 229 -1.56 -14.09 5.42
N HIS A 230 -0.32 -13.65 5.25
CA HIS A 230 0.58 -13.21 6.34
C HIS A 230 -0.10 -12.33 7.41
N SER A 231 -0.80 -11.26 7.04
CA SER A 231 -1.46 -10.37 8.01
C SER A 231 -2.47 -11.09 8.90
N ALA A 232 -3.19 -12.09 8.38
CA ALA A 232 -4.14 -12.86 9.18
C ALA A 232 -3.45 -13.68 10.28
N PHE A 233 -2.35 -14.36 9.93
CA PHE A 233 -1.60 -15.17 10.88
C PHE A 233 -0.81 -14.33 11.89
N SER A 234 -0.31 -13.17 11.47
CA SER A 234 0.27 -12.18 12.38
C SER A 234 -0.76 -11.60 13.36
N VAL A 235 -2.00 -11.32 12.90
CA VAL A 235 -3.09 -10.91 13.78
C VAL A 235 -3.45 -12.02 14.76
N LEU A 236 -3.60 -13.26 14.29
CA LEU A 236 -3.91 -14.40 15.16
C LEU A 236 -2.89 -14.50 16.29
N GLU A 237 -1.60 -14.49 15.96
CA GLU A 237 -0.52 -14.52 16.94
C GLU A 237 -0.58 -13.36 17.93
N ASN A 238 -0.66 -12.11 17.44
CA ASN A 238 -0.69 -10.95 18.33
C ASN A 238 -1.92 -10.97 19.26
N LEU A 239 -3.07 -11.45 18.78
CA LEU A 239 -4.26 -11.62 19.61
C LEU A 239 -4.05 -12.72 20.64
N ALA A 240 -3.53 -13.88 20.25
CA ALA A 240 -3.31 -15.00 21.16
C ALA A 240 -2.30 -14.63 22.25
N ASP A 241 -1.13 -14.10 21.87
CA ASP A 241 -0.06 -13.71 22.80
C ASP A 241 -0.54 -12.62 23.78
N ALA A 242 -1.33 -11.65 23.31
CA ALA A 242 -1.79 -10.55 24.15
C ALA A 242 -2.98 -10.91 25.06
N LEU A 243 -3.86 -11.80 24.60
CA LEU A 243 -5.20 -12.00 25.17
C LEU A 243 -5.44 -13.37 25.81
N GLU A 244 -4.54 -14.35 25.65
CA GLU A 244 -4.67 -15.68 26.29
C GLU A 244 -4.92 -15.54 27.81
N PHE A 245 -4.05 -14.79 28.50
CA PHE A 245 -4.18 -14.53 29.94
C PHE A 245 -5.36 -13.61 30.29
N ALA A 246 -5.93 -12.92 29.31
CA ALA A 246 -7.15 -12.13 29.47
C ALA A 246 -8.43 -12.95 29.20
N GLY A 247 -8.31 -14.26 28.91
CA GLY A 247 -9.42 -15.19 28.76
C GLY A 247 -9.79 -15.52 27.32
N LEU A 248 -9.02 -15.10 26.32
CA LEU A 248 -9.22 -15.55 24.94
C LEU A 248 -8.90 -17.04 24.83
N LYS A 249 -9.90 -17.84 24.43
CA LYS A 249 -9.75 -19.31 24.31
C LYS A 249 -9.73 -19.80 22.87
N GLU A 250 -10.42 -19.09 21.98
CA GLU A 250 -10.62 -19.52 20.60
C GLU A 250 -10.83 -18.32 19.68
N VAL A 251 -10.28 -18.39 18.47
CA VAL A 251 -10.53 -17.44 17.37
C VAL A 251 -10.99 -18.21 16.15
N THR A 252 -11.96 -17.68 15.40
CA THR A 252 -12.33 -18.27 14.10
C THR A 252 -11.58 -17.57 12.98
N LEU A 253 -10.87 -18.32 12.14
CA LEU A 253 -10.27 -17.82 10.90
C LEU A 253 -11.14 -18.23 9.71
N VAL A 254 -11.78 -17.26 9.07
CA VAL A 254 -12.54 -17.44 7.83
C VAL A 254 -11.64 -17.08 6.66
N HIS A 255 -11.44 -18.00 5.72
CA HIS A 255 -10.56 -17.80 4.57
C HIS A 255 -11.20 -18.34 3.28
N ARG A 256 -10.90 -17.70 2.15
CA ARG A 256 -11.51 -18.06 0.86
C ARG A 256 -10.91 -19.36 0.30
N SER A 257 -9.60 -19.38 0.15
CA SER A 257 -8.83 -20.47 -0.48
C SER A 257 -7.98 -21.23 0.55
N PRO A 258 -7.38 -22.38 0.19
CA PRO A 258 -6.47 -23.10 1.09
C PRO A 258 -5.34 -22.22 1.61
N ILE A 259 -4.95 -22.43 2.87
CA ILE A 259 -3.81 -21.75 3.48
C ILE A 259 -2.52 -22.30 2.86
N ARG A 260 -1.72 -21.41 2.29
CA ARG A 260 -0.49 -21.78 1.58
C ARG A 260 0.73 -21.60 2.47
N LEU A 261 1.59 -22.61 2.53
CA LEU A 261 2.82 -22.57 3.31
C LEU A 261 4.01 -22.46 2.35
N PHE A 262 4.96 -21.56 2.64
CA PHE A 262 6.17 -21.41 1.85
C PHE A 262 7.21 -22.48 2.19
N TYR A 263 7.87 -23.02 1.16
CA TYR A 263 9.05 -23.88 1.31
C TYR A 263 10.12 -23.50 0.28
N GLU A 264 11.38 -23.51 0.72
CA GLU A 264 12.53 -23.22 -0.16
C GLU A 264 12.65 -24.24 -1.31
N THR A 265 12.25 -25.49 -1.09
CA THR A 265 12.28 -26.54 -2.11
C THR A 265 11.06 -27.46 -2.00
N ALA A 266 10.69 -28.07 -3.12
CA ALA A 266 9.68 -29.13 -3.20
C ALA A 266 10.02 -30.32 -2.27
N GLN A 267 11.30 -30.66 -2.15
CA GLN A 267 11.77 -31.71 -1.26
C GLN A 267 11.49 -31.38 0.21
N ALA A 268 11.76 -30.14 0.64
CA ALA A 268 11.48 -29.69 2.01
C ALA A 268 9.97 -29.71 2.32
N ALA A 269 9.13 -29.34 1.35
CA ALA A 269 7.68 -29.43 1.48
C ALA A 269 7.23 -30.89 1.67
N ALA A 270 7.73 -31.82 0.85
CA ALA A 270 7.41 -33.24 0.95
C ALA A 270 7.88 -33.85 2.29
N GLN A 271 9.08 -33.51 2.76
CA GLN A 271 9.59 -33.95 4.06
C GLN A 271 8.75 -33.45 5.23
N ALA A 272 8.14 -32.26 5.10
CA ALA A 272 7.21 -31.71 6.08
C ALA A 272 5.77 -32.26 5.94
N GLY A 273 5.53 -33.21 5.03
CA GLY A 273 4.19 -33.75 4.76
C GLY A 273 3.22 -32.75 4.14
N TYR A 274 3.73 -31.65 3.57
CA TYR A 274 2.89 -30.62 2.95
C TYR A 274 2.45 -31.07 1.55
N ALA A 275 1.14 -31.11 1.33
CA ALA A 275 0.57 -31.39 0.01
C ALA A 275 0.60 -30.13 -0.87
N PHE A 276 1.14 -30.26 -2.08
CA PHE A 276 1.20 -29.19 -3.09
C PHE A 276 1.14 -29.78 -4.50
N ASP A 277 0.69 -28.97 -5.47
CA ASP A 277 0.70 -29.30 -6.89
C ASP A 277 2.05 -28.88 -7.51
N PRO A 278 2.86 -29.82 -8.05
CA PRO A 278 4.19 -29.50 -8.56
C PRO A 278 4.19 -28.59 -9.81
N LEU A 279 3.06 -28.48 -10.51
CA LEU A 279 2.92 -27.60 -11.69
C LEU A 279 2.33 -26.24 -11.30
N LYS A 280 1.41 -26.21 -10.33
CA LYS A 280 0.71 -24.97 -9.97
C LYS A 280 1.37 -24.22 -8.81
N ASP A 281 1.93 -24.93 -7.85
CA ASP A 281 2.40 -24.34 -6.58
C ASP A 281 3.93 -24.17 -6.53
N VAL A 282 4.67 -24.75 -7.46
CA VAL A 282 6.13 -24.56 -7.58
C VAL A 282 6.42 -23.42 -8.54
N CYS A 283 7.17 -22.42 -8.09
CA CYS A 283 7.65 -21.35 -8.94
C CYS A 283 8.63 -21.93 -9.99
N PRO A 284 8.37 -21.78 -11.30
CA PRO A 284 9.21 -22.38 -12.34
C PRO A 284 10.60 -21.76 -12.43
N VAL A 285 10.76 -20.51 -11.97
CA VAL A 285 12.04 -19.79 -11.99
C VAL A 285 12.92 -20.19 -10.81
N SER A 286 12.35 -20.34 -9.62
CA SER A 286 13.15 -20.52 -8.39
C SER A 286 13.06 -21.91 -7.76
N GLY A 287 12.16 -22.78 -8.22
CA GLY A 287 11.92 -24.11 -7.62
C GLY A 287 11.30 -24.08 -6.22
N ARG A 288 10.89 -22.90 -5.74
CA ARG A 288 10.29 -22.69 -4.41
C ARG A 288 8.80 -22.99 -4.44
N VAL A 289 8.28 -23.58 -3.36
CA VAL A 289 6.83 -23.85 -3.23
C VAL A 289 6.14 -22.64 -2.63
N ASN A 290 5.02 -22.21 -3.23
CA ASN A 290 4.22 -21.05 -2.84
C ASN A 290 5.09 -19.79 -2.62
N ARG A 291 5.95 -19.47 -3.59
CA ARG A 291 6.94 -18.38 -3.48
C ARG A 291 6.27 -17.05 -3.15
N SER A 292 5.17 -16.71 -3.80
CA SER A 292 4.51 -15.41 -3.64
C SER A 292 3.37 -15.45 -2.62
N GLY A 293 2.61 -16.54 -2.60
CA GLY A 293 1.41 -16.67 -1.76
C GLY A 293 1.61 -17.35 -0.41
N GLY A 294 2.73 -18.06 -0.20
CA GLY A 294 2.95 -18.89 0.98
C GLY A 294 3.34 -18.09 2.22
N LEU A 295 2.82 -18.47 3.38
CA LEU A 295 3.24 -17.93 4.68
C LEU A 295 4.72 -18.20 4.93
N ARG A 296 5.45 -17.20 5.42
CA ARG A 296 6.90 -17.24 5.67
C ARG A 296 7.23 -16.95 7.14
N TYR A 297 8.39 -17.42 7.58
CA TYR A 297 8.98 -17.16 8.90
C TYR A 297 7.96 -17.32 10.03
N ARG A 298 7.71 -16.28 10.83
CA ARG A 298 6.82 -16.41 11.97
C ARG A 298 5.40 -16.78 11.59
N ALA A 299 4.87 -16.21 10.50
CA ALA A 299 3.54 -16.57 10.01
C ALA A 299 3.48 -18.03 9.51
N LEU A 300 4.58 -18.57 8.97
CA LEU A 300 4.69 -19.98 8.60
C LEU A 300 4.60 -20.89 9.83
N ASP A 301 5.29 -20.54 10.92
CA ASP A 301 5.25 -21.32 12.15
C ASP A 301 3.84 -21.34 12.75
N VAL A 302 3.18 -20.18 12.83
CA VAL A 302 1.79 -20.07 13.30
C VAL A 302 0.84 -20.83 12.38
N GLY A 303 1.04 -20.74 11.07
CA GLY A 303 0.23 -21.47 10.08
C GLY A 303 0.38 -22.98 10.18
N ARG A 304 1.59 -23.49 10.43
CA ARG A 304 1.84 -24.91 10.66
C ARG A 304 1.13 -25.43 11.91
N GLU A 305 1.24 -24.70 13.02
CA GLU A 305 0.55 -25.09 14.26
C GLU A 305 -0.97 -25.07 14.10
N ALA A 306 -1.50 -24.02 13.47
CA ALA A 306 -2.93 -23.88 13.21
C ALA A 306 -3.48 -25.05 12.38
N LEU A 307 -2.75 -25.46 11.34
CA LEU A 307 -3.14 -26.55 10.45
C LEU A 307 -2.97 -27.93 11.07
N ALA A 308 -1.89 -28.15 11.83
CA ALA A 308 -1.57 -29.47 12.38
C ALA A 308 -2.33 -29.77 13.68
N ASN A 309 -2.44 -28.78 14.57
CA ASN A 309 -2.87 -28.97 15.96
C ASN A 309 -4.08 -28.09 16.33
N GLY A 310 -4.49 -27.14 15.48
CA GLY A 310 -5.61 -26.24 15.77
C GLY A 310 -5.30 -25.21 16.85
N HIS A 311 -4.01 -24.90 17.09
CA HIS A 311 -3.58 -23.86 18.04
C HIS A 311 -2.91 -22.68 17.32
N ILE A 312 -2.89 -21.53 18.00
CA ILE A 312 -2.21 -20.33 17.51
C ILE A 312 -0.81 -20.26 18.09
N GLY A 313 0.20 -20.45 17.23
CA GLY A 313 1.60 -20.24 17.58
C GLY A 313 2.07 -21.17 18.70
N LYS A 314 2.46 -20.61 19.85
CA LYS A 314 2.88 -21.39 21.03
C LYS A 314 1.91 -21.25 22.21
N THR A 315 0.74 -20.66 21.98
CA THR A 315 -0.26 -20.37 23.00
C THR A 315 -1.25 -21.53 23.15
N GLY A 316 -2.02 -21.54 24.23
CA GLY A 316 -3.18 -22.42 24.42
C GLY A 316 -4.45 -21.97 23.68
N VAL A 317 -4.39 -20.88 22.90
CA VAL A 317 -5.55 -20.36 22.17
C VAL A 317 -5.81 -21.21 20.93
N ARG A 318 -7.04 -21.72 20.79
CA ARG A 318 -7.45 -22.52 19.63
C ARG A 318 -7.79 -21.64 18.44
N VAL A 319 -7.62 -22.19 17.24
CA VAL A 319 -8.11 -21.59 15.99
C VAL A 319 -9.02 -22.54 15.26
N LYS A 320 -10.21 -22.05 14.89
CA LYS A 320 -11.14 -22.75 14.01
C LYS A 320 -10.94 -22.25 12.57
N LEU A 321 -10.43 -23.10 11.69
CA LEU A 321 -10.19 -22.77 10.28
C LEU A 321 -11.42 -23.08 9.44
N LEU A 322 -11.97 -22.09 8.74
CA LEU A 322 -13.17 -22.22 7.92
C LEU A 322 -12.92 -21.70 6.50
N GLN A 323 -12.90 -22.63 5.54
CA GLN A 323 -12.68 -22.35 4.12
C GLN A 323 -14.02 -22.15 3.41
N THR A 324 -14.22 -21.00 2.78
CA THR A 324 -15.51 -20.64 2.17
C THR A 324 -15.65 -21.11 0.73
N GLN A 325 -14.55 -21.26 -0.02
CA GLN A 325 -14.58 -21.71 -1.41
C GLN A 325 -13.89 -23.08 -1.56
N ASN A 326 -14.61 -24.07 -2.11
CA ASN A 326 -14.11 -25.44 -2.28
C ASN A 326 -13.52 -26.04 -0.98
N GLY A 327 -14.09 -25.68 0.17
CA GLY A 327 -13.70 -26.17 1.48
C GLY A 327 -14.36 -27.51 1.83
N PRO A 328 -13.96 -28.12 2.96
CA PRO A 328 -14.65 -29.29 3.51
C PRO A 328 -16.15 -29.03 3.75
N GLU A 329 -16.94 -30.10 3.75
CA GLU A 329 -18.39 -30.04 3.94
C GLU A 329 -18.76 -29.30 5.25
N GLY A 330 -19.75 -28.40 5.18
CA GLY A 330 -20.22 -27.61 6.32
C GLY A 330 -19.32 -26.45 6.76
N HIS A 331 -18.14 -26.24 6.14
CA HIS A 331 -17.28 -25.09 6.45
C HIS A 331 -17.94 -23.76 6.07
N PHE A 332 -18.63 -23.71 4.93
CA PHE A 332 -19.32 -22.51 4.47
C PHE A 332 -20.43 -22.09 5.45
N GLU A 333 -21.31 -23.02 5.83
CA GLU A 333 -22.38 -22.80 6.81
C GLU A 333 -21.82 -22.41 8.18
N SER A 334 -20.73 -23.05 8.61
CA SER A 334 -20.03 -22.70 9.85
C SER A 334 -19.43 -21.30 9.79
N ALA A 335 -18.88 -20.88 8.64
CA ALA A 335 -18.34 -19.54 8.46
C ALA A 335 -19.46 -18.50 8.51
N ARG A 336 -20.58 -18.77 7.83
CA ARG A 336 -21.78 -17.94 7.86
C ARG A 336 -22.27 -17.76 9.29
N GLN A 337 -22.35 -18.83 10.07
CA GLN A 337 -22.76 -18.76 11.47
C GLN A 337 -21.75 -17.98 12.32
N ALA A 338 -20.45 -18.27 12.17
CA ALA A 338 -19.40 -17.61 12.95
C ALA A 338 -19.41 -16.09 12.71
N LEU A 339 -19.54 -15.63 11.46
CA LEU A 339 -19.60 -14.21 11.12
C LEU A 339 -20.89 -13.54 11.62
N ALA A 340 -22.02 -14.23 11.59
CA ALA A 340 -23.29 -13.73 12.14
C ALA A 340 -23.28 -13.62 13.68
N GLU A 341 -22.49 -14.45 14.37
CA GLU A 341 -22.38 -14.47 15.83
C GLU A 341 -21.17 -13.70 16.36
N SER A 342 -20.34 -13.12 15.47
CA SER A 342 -19.14 -12.39 15.86
C SER A 342 -19.48 -11.04 16.49
N GLU A 343 -18.80 -10.70 17.58
CA GLU A 343 -18.82 -9.35 18.16
C GLU A 343 -17.74 -8.48 17.50
N VAL A 344 -16.60 -9.07 17.14
CA VAL A 344 -15.52 -8.40 16.41
C VAL A 344 -15.15 -9.23 15.18
N VAL A 345 -15.08 -8.57 14.03
CA VAL A 345 -14.57 -9.15 12.78
C VAL A 345 -13.33 -8.39 12.35
N VAL A 346 -12.20 -9.08 12.22
CA VAL A 346 -10.92 -8.49 11.80
C VAL A 346 -10.71 -8.69 10.30
N GLN A 347 -10.53 -7.59 9.57
CA GLN A 347 -10.27 -7.57 8.13
C GLN A 347 -8.79 -7.82 7.83
N CYS A 348 -8.49 -8.98 7.24
CA CYS A 348 -7.17 -9.38 6.76
C CYS A 348 -7.19 -9.71 5.26
N THR A 349 -8.02 -9.01 4.48
CA THR A 349 -8.31 -9.30 3.06
C THR A 349 -7.49 -8.48 2.07
N GLY A 350 -6.34 -7.95 2.49
CA GLY A 350 -5.53 -7.03 1.69
C GLY A 350 -5.90 -5.56 1.88
N TYR A 351 -5.36 -4.70 1.01
CA TYR A 351 -5.47 -3.24 1.08
C TYR A 351 -6.09 -2.70 -0.21
N GLN A 352 -6.83 -1.61 -0.10
CA GLN A 352 -7.24 -0.72 -1.20
C GLN A 352 -6.24 0.44 -1.29
N PRO A 353 -5.99 1.01 -2.48
CA PRO A 353 -5.09 2.16 -2.60
C PRO A 353 -5.66 3.38 -1.87
N LEU A 354 -4.76 4.18 -1.29
CA LEU A 354 -5.09 5.55 -0.91
C LEU A 354 -5.03 6.41 -2.18
N LEU A 355 -6.14 7.07 -2.51
CA LEU A 355 -6.27 7.91 -3.68
C LEU A 355 -6.72 9.31 -3.27
N PRO A 356 -6.19 10.37 -3.93
CA PRO A 356 -6.81 11.68 -3.86
C PRO A 356 -8.16 11.65 -4.59
N ALA A 357 -8.93 12.74 -4.55
CA ALA A 357 -10.02 12.90 -5.50
C ALA A 357 -9.46 12.86 -6.92
N LEU A 358 -10.00 12.01 -7.78
CA LEU A 358 -9.62 11.93 -9.19
C LEU A 358 -10.79 12.47 -10.01
N ASN A 359 -10.55 13.48 -10.83
CA ASN A 359 -11.60 14.14 -11.60
C ASN A 359 -11.16 14.39 -13.05
N TYR A 360 -12.12 14.39 -13.96
CA TYR A 360 -11.95 14.99 -15.28
C TYR A 360 -12.09 16.52 -15.18
N VAL A 361 -11.48 17.28 -16.10
CA VAL A 361 -11.58 18.75 -16.16
C VAL A 361 -13.03 19.29 -16.15
N GLY A 362 -13.99 18.49 -16.61
CA GLY A 362 -15.43 18.80 -16.56
C GLY A 362 -16.11 18.58 -15.20
N GLY A 363 -15.37 18.17 -14.16
CA GLY A 363 -15.86 17.88 -12.81
C GLY A 363 -16.44 16.48 -12.61
N GLY A 364 -16.35 15.60 -13.61
CA GLY A 364 -16.77 14.20 -13.47
C GLY A 364 -15.76 13.41 -12.63
N ALA A 365 -16.23 12.73 -11.58
CA ALA A 365 -15.38 11.88 -10.76
C ALA A 365 -14.88 10.65 -11.54
N ILE A 366 -13.59 10.36 -11.40
CA ILE A 366 -12.93 9.19 -11.96
C ILE A 366 -12.92 8.10 -10.87
N SER A 367 -13.56 6.97 -11.14
CA SER A 367 -13.43 5.75 -10.35
C SER A 367 -12.51 4.78 -11.08
N LEU A 368 -11.52 4.23 -10.39
CA LEU A 368 -10.60 3.27 -11.01
C LEU A 368 -11.16 1.84 -10.92
N MET A 369 -10.89 1.04 -11.96
CA MET A 369 -11.24 -0.38 -11.94
C MET A 369 -10.32 -1.16 -11.01
N GLU A 370 -10.90 -2.11 -10.29
CA GLU A 370 -10.18 -3.06 -9.43
C GLU A 370 -10.31 -4.48 -9.96
N VAL A 371 -9.21 -5.23 -9.92
CA VAL A 371 -9.16 -6.65 -10.30
C VAL A 371 -8.22 -7.40 -9.37
N LYS A 372 -8.73 -8.51 -8.82
CA LYS A 372 -7.97 -9.43 -7.95
C LYS A 372 -7.27 -8.73 -6.77
N GLY A 373 -7.93 -7.77 -6.13
CA GLY A 373 -7.43 -7.10 -4.91
C GLY A 373 -6.35 -6.04 -5.16
N GLY A 374 -6.35 -5.43 -6.35
CA GLY A 374 -5.59 -4.22 -6.66
C GLY A 374 -6.21 -3.53 -7.88
N LEU A 375 -5.57 -2.49 -8.40
CA LEU A 375 -6.04 -1.77 -9.58
C LEU A 375 -5.88 -2.60 -10.86
N ASP A 376 -6.76 -2.37 -11.84
CA ASP A 376 -6.60 -2.87 -13.21
C ASP A 376 -5.65 -1.96 -14.00
N SER A 377 -4.36 -2.14 -13.70
CA SER A 377 -3.27 -1.39 -14.33
C SER A 377 -2.50 -2.24 -15.33
N ASP A 378 -1.95 -1.58 -16.35
CA ASP A 378 -0.98 -2.18 -17.26
C ASP A 378 0.38 -2.42 -16.54
N PRO A 379 1.38 -3.04 -17.20
CA PRO A 379 2.70 -3.27 -16.58
C PRO A 379 3.44 -2.00 -16.12
N SER A 380 3.09 -0.82 -16.61
CA SER A 380 3.64 0.48 -16.18
C SER A 380 2.86 1.12 -15.03
N GLY A 381 1.88 0.40 -14.46
CA GLY A 381 1.02 0.91 -13.39
C GLY A 381 -0.05 1.89 -13.89
N CYS A 382 -0.28 2.02 -15.19
CA CYS A 382 -1.28 2.94 -15.72
C CYS A 382 -2.70 2.34 -15.58
N PRO A 383 -3.63 2.95 -14.82
CA PRO A 383 -4.90 2.33 -14.45
C PRO A 383 -5.99 2.54 -15.53
N LEU A 384 -7.00 1.66 -15.52
CA LEU A 384 -8.30 1.90 -16.16
C LEU A 384 -9.25 2.64 -15.23
N ASP A 385 -10.03 3.56 -15.80
CA ASP A 385 -11.25 4.06 -15.17
C ASP A 385 -12.41 3.05 -15.31
N SER A 386 -13.52 3.29 -14.60
CA SER A 386 -14.72 2.45 -14.63
C SER A 386 -15.42 2.38 -15.99
N ASN A 387 -15.06 3.24 -16.94
CA ASN A 387 -15.55 3.22 -18.32
C ASN A 387 -14.63 2.41 -19.25
N GLY A 388 -13.53 1.85 -18.72
CA GLY A 388 -12.53 1.12 -19.49
C GLY A 388 -11.54 2.02 -20.23
N GLN A 389 -11.45 3.31 -19.89
CA GLN A 389 -10.48 4.24 -20.45
C GLN A 389 -9.17 4.22 -19.65
N ARG A 390 -8.05 4.10 -20.36
CA ARG A 390 -6.70 4.18 -19.77
C ARG A 390 -6.34 5.64 -19.47
N LEU A 391 -5.84 5.89 -18.26
CA LEU A 391 -5.44 7.22 -17.79
C LEU A 391 -3.96 7.48 -18.08
N TYR A 392 -3.61 7.69 -19.35
CA TYR A 392 -2.22 7.84 -19.78
C TYR A 392 -1.50 8.99 -19.06
N GLY A 393 -0.32 8.69 -18.52
CA GLY A 393 0.48 9.63 -17.73
C GLY A 393 0.20 9.57 -16.23
N LEU A 394 -0.87 8.91 -15.79
CA LEU A 394 -1.06 8.51 -14.40
C LEU A 394 -0.54 7.10 -14.18
N HIS A 395 0.34 6.92 -13.21
CA HIS A 395 0.93 5.63 -12.85
C HIS A 395 0.75 5.38 -11.35
N LEU A 396 0.29 4.19 -10.97
CA LEU A 396 0.13 3.80 -9.56
C LEU A 396 0.73 2.44 -9.33
N PHE A 397 1.44 2.31 -8.20
CA PHE A 397 1.90 1.03 -7.68
C PHE A 397 2.15 1.11 -6.17
N GLY A 398 2.55 0.00 -5.56
CA GLY A 398 2.73 -0.09 -4.12
C GLY A 398 1.48 -0.62 -3.42
N LEU A 399 1.43 -0.48 -2.09
CA LEU A 399 0.38 -1.09 -1.26
C LEU A 399 -1.02 -0.64 -1.70
N GLY A 400 -1.91 -1.60 -1.97
CA GLY A 400 -3.28 -1.37 -2.41
C GLY A 400 -3.45 -1.18 -3.92
N ALA A 401 -2.57 -0.40 -4.57
CA ALA A 401 -2.58 -0.28 -6.04
C ALA A 401 -2.15 -1.59 -6.70
N GLY A 402 -1.05 -2.17 -6.20
CA GLY A 402 -0.45 -3.39 -6.69
C GLY A 402 0.30 -3.20 -8.01
N LEU A 403 1.27 -4.09 -8.25
CA LEU A 403 1.76 -4.38 -9.59
C LEU A 403 1.43 -5.84 -9.91
N GLY A 404 1.17 -6.11 -11.19
CA GLY A 404 1.05 -7.47 -11.67
C GLY A 404 2.31 -8.28 -11.37
N VAL A 405 2.17 -9.60 -11.29
CA VAL A 405 3.33 -10.49 -11.21
C VAL A 405 4.16 -10.29 -12.47
N ASP A 406 5.43 -9.93 -12.32
CA ASP A 406 6.38 -9.98 -13.43
C ASP A 406 6.77 -11.45 -13.70
N PRO A 407 6.44 -12.01 -14.88
CA PRO A 407 6.81 -13.38 -15.22
C PRO A 407 8.32 -13.64 -15.16
N ARG A 408 9.14 -12.61 -15.40
CA ARG A 408 10.61 -12.69 -15.35
C ARG A 408 11.12 -12.88 -13.92
N LEU A 409 10.50 -12.20 -12.96
CA LEU A 409 10.80 -12.37 -11.54
C LEU A 409 10.25 -13.70 -11.00
N GLY A 410 9.28 -14.30 -11.69
CA GLY A 410 8.71 -15.62 -11.42
C GLY A 410 7.60 -15.60 -10.36
N SER A 411 6.66 -16.52 -10.46
CA SER A 411 5.71 -16.87 -9.39
C SER A 411 5.13 -18.24 -9.68
N GLU A 412 4.61 -18.91 -8.66
CA GLU A 412 3.76 -20.08 -8.84
C GLU A 412 2.45 -19.72 -9.57
N ALA A 413 1.98 -20.59 -10.47
CA ALA A 413 0.80 -20.34 -11.32
C ALA A 413 -0.51 -20.29 -10.52
N SER A 414 -0.55 -20.91 -9.34
CA SER A 414 -1.68 -20.83 -8.43
C SER A 414 -1.79 -19.47 -7.76
N PHE A 415 -0.77 -18.61 -7.80
CA PHE A 415 -0.82 -17.27 -7.23
C PHE A 415 -1.53 -16.30 -8.18
N ASP A 416 -2.68 -15.79 -7.74
CA ASP A 416 -3.53 -14.87 -8.48
C ASP A 416 -3.64 -13.49 -7.80
N GLY A 417 -2.85 -13.25 -6.76
CA GLY A 417 -2.82 -12.00 -6.02
C GLY A 417 -1.90 -10.93 -6.62
N ARG A 418 -1.64 -9.90 -5.82
CA ARG A 418 -0.67 -8.83 -6.10
C ARG A 418 0.56 -9.01 -5.24
N ILE A 419 1.74 -8.69 -5.77
CA ILE A 419 2.96 -8.78 -4.98
C ILE A 419 3.29 -7.41 -4.37
N TYR A 420 3.52 -7.43 -3.06
CA TYR A 420 3.87 -6.27 -2.25
C TYR A 420 5.12 -6.59 -1.45
N GLY A 421 6.28 -6.13 -1.91
CA GLY A 421 7.54 -6.38 -1.23
C GLY A 421 8.51 -5.23 -1.42
N VAL A 422 9.13 -4.77 -0.32
CA VAL A 422 10.13 -3.68 -0.35
C VAL A 422 11.23 -3.99 -1.38
N TRP A 423 11.76 -5.21 -1.36
CA TRP A 423 12.77 -5.63 -2.33
C TRP A 423 12.30 -5.50 -3.77
N GLN A 424 11.05 -5.84 -4.08
CA GLN A 424 10.56 -5.71 -5.45
C GLN A 424 10.51 -4.25 -5.88
N PHE A 425 9.99 -3.36 -5.01
CA PHE A 425 9.96 -1.93 -5.30
C PHE A 425 11.35 -1.36 -5.54
N HIS A 426 12.35 -1.81 -4.77
CA HIS A 426 13.71 -1.27 -4.77
C HIS A 426 14.67 -1.98 -5.75
N HIS A 427 14.20 -2.99 -6.47
CA HIS A 427 15.02 -3.76 -7.40
C HIS A 427 14.56 -3.66 -8.85
N ASP A 428 13.26 -3.83 -9.15
CA ASP A 428 12.81 -3.92 -10.56
C ASP A 428 11.38 -3.41 -10.81
N ALA A 429 10.52 -3.33 -9.79
CA ALA A 429 9.09 -3.11 -10.00
C ALA A 429 8.73 -1.77 -10.66
N SER A 430 9.63 -0.78 -10.62
CA SER A 430 9.39 0.55 -11.17
C SER A 430 10.07 0.81 -12.52
N GLY A 431 10.83 -0.13 -13.08
CA GLY A 431 11.52 0.06 -14.37
C GLY A 431 10.57 0.43 -15.52
N ALA A 432 9.50 -0.36 -15.70
CA ALA A 432 8.48 -0.09 -16.71
C ALA A 432 7.73 1.24 -16.48
N VAL A 433 7.62 1.68 -15.21
CA VAL A 433 7.03 2.99 -14.86
C VAL A 433 7.97 4.11 -15.30
N ILE A 434 9.27 3.99 -15.01
CA ILE A 434 10.30 4.97 -15.40
C ILE A 434 10.32 5.12 -16.93
N ASP A 435 10.35 4.01 -17.66
CA ASP A 435 10.36 4.02 -19.12
C ASP A 435 9.11 4.70 -19.69
N ALA A 436 7.92 4.41 -19.14
CA ALA A 436 6.67 5.02 -19.58
C ALA A 436 6.63 6.53 -19.29
N VAL A 437 7.11 6.96 -18.12
CA VAL A 437 7.22 8.38 -17.77
C VAL A 437 8.21 9.08 -18.71
N LEU A 438 9.40 8.51 -18.93
CA LEU A 438 10.40 9.10 -19.83
C LEU A 438 9.89 9.20 -21.26
N ALA A 439 9.26 8.14 -21.78
CA ALA A 439 8.66 8.15 -23.11
C ALA A 439 7.62 9.26 -23.24
N ARG A 440 6.79 9.47 -22.21
CA ARG A 440 5.81 10.55 -22.17
C ARG A 440 6.48 11.92 -22.15
N LEU A 441 7.48 12.14 -21.29
CA LEU A 441 8.20 13.42 -21.22
C LEU A 441 8.91 13.75 -22.54
N GLN A 442 9.39 12.74 -23.27
CA GLN A 442 10.04 12.94 -24.58
C GLN A 442 9.08 13.24 -25.74
N GLN A 443 7.78 12.90 -25.60
CA GLN A 443 6.81 13.25 -26.63
C GLN A 443 6.66 14.77 -26.71
N PRO A 444 6.71 15.38 -27.90
CA PRO A 444 6.45 16.81 -28.04
C PRO A 444 5.00 17.09 -27.65
N VAL A 445 4.79 18.13 -26.82
CA VAL A 445 3.44 18.61 -26.51
C VAL A 445 2.78 18.98 -27.83
N ILE A 446 1.75 18.24 -28.23
CA ILE A 446 0.90 18.65 -29.35
C ILE A 446 0.17 19.89 -28.86
N GLN A 447 0.71 21.08 -29.17
CA GLN A 447 -0.02 22.30 -28.93
C GLN A 447 -1.34 22.19 -29.69
N PRO A 448 -2.50 22.35 -29.04
CA PRO A 448 -3.72 22.53 -29.80
C PRO A 448 -3.50 23.75 -30.70
N ILE A 449 -3.68 23.53 -32.02
CA ILE A 449 -3.63 24.59 -33.03
C ILE A 449 -4.47 25.75 -32.49
N SER A 450 -3.83 26.90 -32.32
CA SER A 450 -4.45 28.07 -31.72
C SER A 450 -5.78 28.38 -32.41
N LEU A 451 -6.90 28.14 -31.73
CA LEU A 451 -8.18 28.73 -32.09
C LEU A 451 -8.46 29.83 -31.08
N ALA A 452 -7.89 31.00 -31.39
CA ALA A 452 -8.25 32.34 -30.97
C ALA A 452 -8.44 32.59 -29.46
N ARG A 453 -7.73 33.61 -28.96
CA ARG A 453 -8.12 34.38 -27.76
C ARG A 453 -9.65 34.59 -27.75
N ARG A 454 -10.40 33.78 -27.01
CA ARG A 454 -11.76 34.11 -26.59
C ARG A 454 -11.66 34.64 -25.18
N LEU A 455 -11.84 35.95 -25.10
CA LEU A 455 -12.21 36.66 -23.89
C LEU A 455 -13.17 35.81 -23.07
N VAL A 456 -12.81 35.60 -21.81
CA VAL A 456 -13.66 35.03 -20.78
C VAL A 456 -15.01 35.75 -20.83
N ALA A 457 -16.05 35.02 -21.23
CA ALA A 457 -17.41 35.54 -21.20
C ALA A 457 -17.82 35.70 -19.73
N ASN A 458 -18.01 36.96 -19.32
CA ASN A 458 -18.56 37.31 -18.02
C ASN A 458 -19.92 36.63 -17.85
N ARG A 459 -20.09 35.85 -16.78
CA ARG A 459 -21.41 35.59 -16.20
C ARG A 459 -21.93 36.89 -15.61
N GLU A 460 -22.97 37.45 -16.20
CA GLU A 460 -23.73 38.58 -15.63
C GLU A 460 -24.44 38.13 -14.34
N GLU A 461 -23.97 38.60 -13.19
CA GLU A 461 -24.76 38.63 -11.96
C GLU A 461 -25.55 39.95 -11.91
N GLN A 462 -26.87 39.82 -11.85
CA GLN A 462 -27.80 40.94 -11.60
C GLN A 462 -27.48 41.60 -10.25
N ARG A 463 -26.96 42.82 -10.30
CA ARG A 463 -26.79 43.69 -9.12
C ARG A 463 -28.10 44.40 -8.79
N LEU A 464 -28.64 44.16 -7.60
CA LEU A 464 -29.53 45.12 -6.93
C LEU A 464 -28.67 46.19 -6.22
N PRO A 465 -29.00 47.49 -6.31
CA PRO A 465 -28.17 48.55 -5.73
C PRO A 465 -28.37 48.68 -4.21
N PHE A 466 -27.26 48.74 -3.48
CA PHE A 466 -27.18 49.00 -2.05
C PHE A 466 -27.26 50.51 -1.79
N LEU A 467 -28.21 50.95 -0.95
CA LEU A 467 -28.38 52.33 -0.49
C LEU A 467 -27.51 52.59 0.76
N TRP A 468 -26.88 53.77 0.79
CA TRP A 468 -25.96 54.24 1.84
C TRP A 468 -26.70 54.96 2.97
N PRO A 469 -26.41 54.73 4.27
CA PRO A 469 -26.75 55.67 5.32
C PRO A 469 -25.54 56.55 5.70
N ALA A 470 -25.78 57.86 5.66
CA ALA A 470 -24.83 58.91 6.00
C ALA A 470 -24.45 58.93 7.48
N MET A 471 -23.28 59.51 7.75
CA MET A 471 -22.73 59.82 9.07
C MET A 471 -23.63 60.78 9.86
N ALA A 472 -23.73 60.54 11.17
CA ALA A 472 -24.09 61.56 12.14
C ALA A 472 -23.30 61.33 13.44
N ASN A 473 -22.36 62.23 13.72
CA ASN A 473 -21.85 62.53 15.06
C ASN A 473 -22.58 63.80 15.55
N ALA A 474 -23.08 63.81 16.79
CA ALA A 474 -22.83 64.87 17.78
C ALA A 474 -23.85 64.87 18.95
N GLN A 475 -23.28 64.70 20.15
CA GLN A 475 -23.51 65.46 21.39
C GLN A 475 -24.69 65.16 22.35
N SER A 476 -24.29 65.25 23.64
CA SER A 476 -24.95 65.15 24.95
C SER A 476 -25.42 63.77 25.42
#